data_AF-A0A7S9KN31-F1
#
_entry.id   AF-A0A7S9KN31-F1
#
_cell.length_a   1.000
_cell.length_b   1.000
_cell.length_c   1.000
_cell.angle_alpha   90.00
_cell.angle_beta   90.00
_cell.angle_gamma   90.00
#
_symmetry.space_group_name_H-M   'P 1'
#
loop_
_entity.id
_entity.type
_entity.pdbx_description
1 polymer ?
#
loop_
_entity_poly.entity_id
_entity_poly.type
_entity_poly.pdbx_seq_one_letter_code
_entity_poly.pdbx_strand_id
1 'polypeptide(L)'
;MKLHGRDSIPLRGGGYAAGLGVAHNLHCVEKKIKKFLYRDHFYPDLDPKGAEFVYTQSHADHCLDDLRQSVMCHVDYSMYAVYWDERQQDVPTRHAPGLQKCVNWEKLHSWMLGRSASTDMLVRPGS
;
A
#
# COMPACT_ATOMS: atom_id res chain seq x y z
N MET A 1 20.09 19.39 15.17
CA MET A 1 19.16 19.22 14.05
C MET A 1 18.02 18.32 14.49
N LYS A 2 16.83 18.87 14.82
CA LYS A 2 15.63 18.06 15.04
C LYS A 2 15.19 17.53 13.69
N LEU A 3 15.22 16.21 13.52
CA LEU A 3 14.74 15.58 12.29
C LEU A 3 13.22 15.49 12.39
N HIS A 4 12.52 16.44 11.77
CA HIS A 4 11.09 16.35 11.58
C HIS A 4 10.78 15.03 10.84
N GLY A 5 9.90 14.20 11.42
CA GLY A 5 9.50 12.92 10.82
C GLY A 5 9.98 11.64 11.53
N ARG A 6 10.63 11.73 12.70
CA ARG A 6 11.00 10.52 13.51
C ARG A 6 10.18 10.31 14.77
N ASP A 7 9.36 11.29 15.17
CA ASP A 7 8.57 11.21 16.39
C ASP A 7 7.16 10.72 16.05
N SER A 8 6.78 9.57 16.61
CA SER A 8 5.43 9.03 16.47
C SER A 8 4.45 9.77 17.36
N ILE A 9 3.17 9.79 16.96
CA ILE A 9 2.08 10.39 17.74
C ILE A 9 1.85 9.57 19.03
N PRO A 10 1.97 10.17 20.22
CA PRO A 10 1.73 9.46 21.46
C PRO A 10 0.25 9.14 21.64
N LEU A 11 -0.03 8.02 22.31
CA LEU A 11 -1.38 7.61 22.69
C LEU A 11 -1.73 8.15 24.08
N ARG A 12 -3.02 8.47 24.31
CA ARG A 12 -3.50 8.95 25.63
C ARG A 12 -3.20 7.99 26.79
N GLY A 13 -3.18 6.68 26.53
CA GLY A 13 -2.88 5.64 27.50
C GLY A 13 -1.39 5.25 27.62
N GLY A 14 -0.49 6.02 27.00
CA GLY A 14 0.93 5.67 26.88
C GLY A 14 1.22 4.83 25.64
N GLY A 15 2.46 4.95 25.14
CA GLY A 15 2.89 4.35 23.87
C GLY A 15 2.73 5.29 22.67
N TYR A 16 2.99 4.75 21.48
CA TYR A 16 3.15 5.50 20.24
C TYR A 16 2.38 4.83 19.09
N ALA A 17 1.75 5.63 18.23
CA ALA A 17 1.04 5.14 17.06
C ALA A 17 2.01 4.64 15.98
N ALA A 18 1.82 3.42 15.50
CA ALA A 18 2.62 2.88 14.41
C ALA A 18 1.74 2.09 13.45
N GLY A 19 2.07 2.15 12.17
CA GLY A 19 1.47 1.32 11.13
C GLY A 19 2.45 0.26 10.68
N LEU A 20 1.97 -0.97 10.42
CA LEU A 20 2.77 -1.95 9.72
C LEU A 20 2.80 -1.62 8.22
N GLY A 21 3.99 -1.73 7.60
CA GLY A 21 4.18 -1.47 6.17
C GLY A 21 3.25 -2.30 5.27
N VAL A 22 2.94 -3.55 5.64
CA VAL A 22 1.98 -4.39 4.88
C VAL A 22 0.57 -3.80 4.86
N ALA A 23 0.12 -3.18 5.96
CA ALA A 23 -1.19 -2.54 6.01
C ALA A 23 -1.22 -1.31 5.09
N HIS A 24 -0.13 -0.56 5.05
CA HIS A 24 0.04 0.57 4.12
C HIS A 24 0.03 0.09 2.67
N ASN A 25 0.84 -0.92 2.32
CA ASN A 25 0.90 -1.48 0.97
C ASN A 25 -0.47 -1.96 0.47
N LEU A 26 -1.23 -2.68 1.29
CA LEU A 26 -2.57 -3.17 0.91
C LEU A 26 -3.58 -2.03 0.79
N HIS A 27 -3.48 -1.00 1.64
CA HIS A 27 -4.26 0.23 1.49
C HIS A 27 -3.97 0.91 0.15
N CYS A 28 -2.69 1.05 -0.22
CA CYS A 28 -2.25 1.61 -1.50
C CYS A 28 -2.88 0.86 -2.68
N VAL A 29 -2.74 -0.47 -2.70
CA VAL A 29 -3.26 -1.32 -3.80
C VAL A 29 -4.78 -1.23 -3.90
N GLU A 30 -5.51 -1.54 -2.83
CA GLU A 30 -6.96 -1.74 -2.90
C GLU A 30 -7.77 -0.44 -2.83
N LYS A 31 -7.30 0.56 -2.07
CA LYS A 31 -8.10 1.76 -1.77
C LYS A 31 -7.69 2.97 -2.58
N LYS A 32 -6.45 3.04 -3.08
CA LYS A 32 -5.93 4.22 -3.77
C LYS A 32 -5.74 3.95 -5.25
N ILE A 33 -4.90 2.98 -5.60
CA ILE A 33 -4.58 2.65 -7.00
C ILE A 33 -5.78 2.04 -7.71
N LYS A 34 -6.31 0.91 -7.19
CA LYS A 34 -7.44 0.22 -7.81
C LYS A 34 -8.66 1.14 -7.96
N LYS A 35 -9.01 1.88 -6.91
CA LYS A 35 -10.15 2.79 -6.97
C LYS A 35 -9.95 3.95 -7.93
N PHE A 36 -8.73 4.45 -8.09
CA PHE A 36 -8.43 5.48 -9.07
C PHE A 36 -8.46 4.94 -10.52
N LEU A 37 -7.93 3.74 -10.76
CA LEU A 37 -7.99 3.07 -12.06
C LEU A 37 -9.43 2.80 -12.50
N TYR A 38 -10.29 2.39 -11.57
CA TYR A 38 -11.71 2.15 -11.79
C TYR A 38 -12.59 3.28 -11.24
N ARG A 39 -12.13 4.53 -11.33
CA ARG A 39 -12.83 5.68 -10.72
C ARG A 39 -14.26 5.84 -11.20
N ASP A 40 -14.57 5.51 -12.45
CA ASP A 40 -15.93 5.63 -12.99
C ASP A 40 -16.92 4.72 -12.24
N HIS A 41 -16.44 3.62 -11.64
CA HIS A 41 -17.23 2.73 -10.80
C HIS A 41 -17.27 3.17 -9.33
N PHE A 42 -16.13 3.62 -8.79
CA PHE A 42 -16.01 3.94 -7.35
C PHE A 42 -16.34 5.39 -6.98
N TYR A 43 -16.27 6.29 -7.95
CA TYR A 43 -16.46 7.73 -7.84
C TYR A 43 -17.17 8.26 -9.10
N PRO A 44 -18.44 7.85 -9.35
CA PRO A 44 -19.15 8.19 -10.59
C PRO A 44 -19.35 9.70 -10.78
N ASP A 45 -19.41 10.46 -9.67
CA ASP A 45 -19.65 11.90 -9.66
C ASP A 45 -18.34 12.72 -9.54
N LEU A 46 -17.18 12.08 -9.72
CA LEU A 46 -15.88 12.74 -9.57
C LEU A 46 -15.61 13.70 -10.73
N ASP A 47 -15.66 15.00 -10.46
CA ASP A 47 -15.27 16.03 -11.43
C ASP A 47 -13.77 15.93 -11.76
N PRO A 48 -13.37 15.64 -13.02
CA PRO A 48 -11.97 15.55 -13.42
C PRO A 48 -11.18 16.85 -13.24
N LYS A 49 -11.83 18.00 -13.07
CA LYS A 49 -11.21 19.30 -12.79
C LYS A 49 -11.31 19.71 -11.32
N GLY A 50 -11.99 18.91 -10.51
CA GLY A 50 -12.24 19.17 -9.10
C GLY A 50 -11.03 18.84 -8.22
N ALA A 51 -10.97 19.47 -7.05
CA ALA A 51 -9.92 19.23 -6.05
C ALA A 51 -9.87 17.76 -5.59
N GLU A 52 -11.02 17.08 -5.54
CA GLU A 52 -11.10 15.67 -5.15
C GLU A 52 -10.44 14.74 -6.16
N PHE A 53 -10.56 15.03 -7.46
CA PHE A 53 -9.86 14.27 -8.49
C PHE A 53 -8.35 14.41 -8.35
N VAL A 54 -7.87 15.66 -8.22
CA VAL A 54 -6.44 15.97 -8.03
C VAL A 54 -5.90 15.26 -6.80
N TYR A 55 -6.64 15.31 -5.68
CA TYR A 55 -6.28 14.58 -4.46
C TYR A 55 -6.19 13.08 -4.70
N THR A 56 -7.20 12.46 -5.32
CA THR A 56 -7.25 11.01 -5.55
C THR A 56 -6.14 10.55 -6.49
N GLN A 57 -5.86 11.32 -7.55
CA GLN A 57 -4.76 11.07 -8.47
C GLN A 57 -3.41 11.17 -7.77
N SER A 58 -3.16 12.27 -7.05
CA SER A 58 -1.92 12.48 -6.31
C SER A 58 -1.69 11.39 -5.26
N HIS A 59 -2.75 10.96 -4.58
CA HIS A 59 -2.66 9.88 -3.60
C HIS A 59 -2.33 8.54 -4.28
N ALA A 60 -2.92 8.23 -5.44
CA ALA A 60 -2.59 7.04 -6.21
C ALA A 60 -1.13 7.04 -6.69
N ASP A 61 -0.61 8.19 -7.12
CA ASP A 61 0.79 8.36 -7.53
C ASP A 61 1.77 8.16 -6.37
N HIS A 62 1.53 8.80 -5.22
CA HIS A 62 2.29 8.58 -3.99
C HIS A 62 2.27 7.09 -3.58
N CYS A 63 1.10 6.45 -3.64
CA CYS A 63 0.97 5.04 -3.32
C CYS A 63 1.77 4.13 -4.27
N LEU A 64 1.90 4.49 -5.55
CA LEU A 64 2.72 3.75 -6.50
C LEU A 64 4.20 3.88 -6.17
N ASP A 65 4.68 5.09 -5.81
CA ASP A 65 6.08 5.26 -5.42
C ASP A 65 6.41 4.53 -4.12
N ASP A 66 5.52 4.58 -3.12
CA ASP A 66 5.72 3.86 -1.86
C ASP A 66 5.75 2.34 -2.06
N LEU A 67 4.90 1.80 -2.95
CA LEU A 67 4.94 0.38 -3.32
C LEU A 67 6.23 0.03 -4.06
N ARG A 68 6.69 0.88 -4.98
CA ARG A 68 7.98 0.70 -5.66
C ARG A 68 9.11 0.63 -4.65
N GLN A 69 9.18 1.57 -3.71
CA GLN A 69 10.18 1.55 -2.64
C GLN A 69 10.06 0.28 -1.78
N SER A 70 8.84 -0.10 -1.40
CA SER A 70 8.61 -1.30 -0.58
C SER A 70 9.09 -2.58 -1.24
N VAL A 71 8.82 -2.76 -2.54
CA VAL A 71 9.27 -3.92 -3.34
C VAL A 71 10.78 -3.92 -3.52
N MET A 72 11.41 -2.74 -3.68
CA MET A 72 12.88 -2.65 -3.72
C MET A 72 13.53 -3.00 -2.38
N CYS A 73 12.89 -2.64 -1.26
CA CYS A 73 13.39 -2.99 0.08
C CYS A 73 13.15 -4.46 0.45
N HIS A 74 12.08 -5.06 -0.04
CA HIS A 74 11.71 -6.46 0.22
C HIS A 74 11.74 -7.24 -1.08
N VAL A 75 12.95 -7.61 -1.51
CA VAL A 75 13.16 -8.30 -2.79
C VAL A 75 12.39 -9.62 -2.84
N ASP A 76 11.63 -9.80 -3.92
CA ASP A 76 11.11 -11.11 -4.29
C ASP A 76 12.24 -11.90 -4.97
N TYR A 77 12.77 -12.90 -4.28
CA TYR A 77 13.84 -13.77 -4.79
C TYR A 77 13.32 -14.91 -5.66
N SER A 78 12.00 -14.98 -5.88
CA SER A 78 11.41 -15.99 -6.75
C SER A 78 11.84 -15.75 -8.20
N MET A 79 12.54 -16.73 -8.76
CA MET A 79 12.95 -16.67 -10.16
C MET A 79 11.80 -17.13 -11.04
N TYR A 80 11.60 -16.41 -12.15
CA TYR A 80 10.76 -16.85 -13.25
C TYR A 80 11.63 -17.11 -14.48
N ALA A 81 11.28 -18.12 -15.26
CA ALA A 81 11.94 -18.40 -16.54
C ALA A 81 11.21 -17.66 -17.67
N VAL A 82 11.97 -17.13 -18.63
CA VAL A 82 11.46 -16.46 -19.83
C VAL A 82 11.62 -17.40 -21.02
N TYR A 83 10.62 -17.47 -21.89
CA TYR A 83 10.59 -18.35 -23.07
C TYR A 83 9.88 -17.69 -24.25
N TRP A 84 10.14 -18.18 -25.47
CA TRP A 84 9.45 -17.73 -26.67
C TRP A 84 8.19 -18.58 -26.88
N ASP A 85 7.03 -17.93 -27.00
CA ASP A 85 5.78 -18.61 -27.30
C ASP A 85 5.64 -18.75 -28.83
N GLU A 86 5.35 -19.96 -29.30
CA GLU A 86 5.11 -20.25 -30.72
C GLU A 86 3.94 -19.43 -31.31
N ARG A 87 2.99 -19.01 -30.47
CA ARG A 87 1.81 -18.20 -30.83
C ARG A 87 2.04 -16.69 -30.74
N GLN A 88 3.06 -16.24 -30.01
CA GLN A 88 3.44 -14.84 -29.87
C GLN A 88 4.94 -14.70 -30.10
N GLN A 89 5.35 -14.75 -31.37
CA GLN A 89 6.74 -14.82 -31.77
C GLN A 89 7.53 -13.52 -31.52
N ASP A 90 6.83 -12.39 -31.38
CA ASP A 90 7.45 -11.07 -31.22
C ASP A 90 7.63 -10.63 -29.76
N VAL A 91 7.07 -11.36 -28.78
CA VAL A 91 7.15 -11.00 -27.36
C VAL A 91 7.48 -12.24 -26.50
N PRO A 92 8.61 -12.24 -25.78
CA PRO A 92 8.95 -13.35 -24.90
C PRO A 92 7.96 -13.40 -23.73
N THR A 93 7.46 -14.60 -23.45
CA THR A 93 6.54 -14.89 -22.34
C THR A 93 7.34 -15.38 -21.12
N ARG A 94 6.69 -15.43 -19.95
CA ARG A 94 7.30 -15.83 -18.69
C ARG A 94 6.50 -16.90 -17.98
N HIS A 95 7.18 -17.91 -17.45
CA HIS A 95 6.59 -18.85 -16.51
C HIS A 95 6.28 -18.12 -15.19
N ALA A 96 5.24 -18.55 -14.49
CA ALA A 96 5.02 -18.07 -13.13
C ALA A 96 6.22 -18.48 -12.24
N PRO A 97 6.58 -17.70 -11.21
CA PRO A 97 7.55 -18.14 -10.23
C PRO A 97 7.10 -19.45 -9.57
N GLY A 98 8.07 -20.26 -9.13
CA GLY A 98 7.78 -21.50 -8.41
C GLY A 98 7.01 -21.27 -7.09
N LEU A 99 6.69 -22.36 -6.38
CA LEU A 99 5.92 -22.34 -5.13
C LEU A 99 6.49 -21.33 -4.12
N GLN A 100 5.66 -20.37 -3.70
CA GLN A 100 5.98 -19.39 -2.66
C GLN A 100 5.37 -19.81 -1.31
N LYS A 101 6.07 -19.49 -0.21
CA LYS A 101 5.51 -19.62 1.14
C LYS A 101 4.98 -18.27 1.60
N CYS A 102 3.65 -18.17 1.72
CA CYS A 102 2.99 -16.97 2.21
C CYS A 102 2.98 -16.91 3.75
N VAL A 103 2.91 -15.69 4.29
CA VAL A 103 2.56 -15.46 5.69
C VAL A 103 1.11 -15.89 5.93
N ASN A 104 0.81 -16.44 7.10
CA ASN A 104 -0.57 -16.69 7.50
C ASN A 104 -1.29 -15.36 7.73
N TRP A 105 -2.03 -14.92 6.71
CA TRP A 105 -2.70 -13.61 6.70
C TRP A 105 -3.71 -13.45 7.83
N GLU A 106 -4.57 -14.46 8.06
CA GLU A 106 -5.62 -14.39 9.07
C GLU A 106 -5.07 -14.14 10.47
N LYS A 107 -3.97 -14.84 10.83
CA LYS A 107 -3.32 -14.64 12.12
C LYS A 107 -2.71 -13.24 12.25
N LEU A 108 -2.02 -12.77 11.20
CA LEU A 108 -1.43 -11.43 11.20
C LEU A 108 -2.51 -10.34 11.27
N HIS A 109 -3.55 -10.46 10.45
CA HIS A 109 -4.65 -9.51 10.41
C HIS A 109 -5.40 -9.44 11.73
N SER A 110 -5.71 -10.59 12.35
CA SER A 110 -6.34 -10.63 13.67
C SER A 110 -5.48 -9.95 14.74
N TRP A 111 -4.15 -10.15 14.70
CA TRP A 111 -3.22 -9.47 15.60
C TRP A 111 -3.20 -7.95 15.36
N MET A 112 -3.25 -7.50 14.10
CA MET A 112 -3.32 -6.08 13.75
C MET A 112 -4.61 -5.44 14.28
N LEU A 113 -5.76 -6.09 14.06
CA LEU A 113 -7.06 -5.61 14.52
C LEU A 113 -7.11 -5.49 16.04
N GLY A 114 -6.57 -6.48 16.77
CA GLY A 114 -6.47 -6.42 18.24
C GLY A 114 -5.55 -5.30 18.77
N ARG A 115 -4.90 -4.53 17.90
CA ARG A 115 -3.97 -3.42 18.23
C ARG A 115 -4.28 -2.13 17.47
N SER A 116 -5.40 -2.08 16.76
CA SER A 116 -5.76 -0.89 16.00
C SER A 116 -6.02 0.28 16.95
N ALA A 117 -5.36 1.41 16.70
CA ALA A 117 -5.64 2.66 17.40
C ALA A 117 -6.67 3.47 16.61
N SER A 118 -7.66 4.00 17.32
CA SER A 118 -8.61 4.97 16.77
C SER A 118 -8.10 6.40 16.96
N THR A 119 -8.63 7.34 16.17
CA THR A 119 -8.16 8.74 16.18
C THR A 119 -8.36 9.45 17.51
N ASP A 120 -9.35 9.05 18.30
CA ASP A 120 -9.61 9.58 19.65
C ASP A 120 -8.53 9.17 20.67
N MET A 121 -7.80 8.09 20.41
CA MET A 121 -6.67 7.64 21.24
C MET A 121 -5.39 8.46 21.00
N LEU A 122 -5.32 9.21 19.90
CA LEU A 122 -4.15 10.00 19.51
C LEU A 122 -4.11 11.35 20.24
N VAL A 123 -2.92 11.75 20.71
CA VAL A 123 -2.68 13.08 21.29
C VAL A 123 -2.38 14.07 20.16
N ARG A 124 -3.04 15.24 20.18
CA ARG A 124 -2.81 16.28 19.17
C ARG A 124 -1.60 17.13 19.56
N PRO A 125 -0.78 17.56 18.59
CA PRO A 125 0.27 18.53 18.88
C PRO A 125 -0.35 19.83 19.43
N GLY A 126 0.06 20.25 20.63
CA GLY A 126 -0.36 21.52 21.25
C GLY A 126 -1.63 21.48 22.10
N SER A 127 -2.16 20.30 22.42
CA SER A 127 -3.21 20.11 23.46
C SER A 127 -2.63 19.94 24.85
#